data_AF-A1SS77-F1
#
_entry.id   AF-A1SS77-F1
#
_cell.length_a   1.000
_cell.length_b   1.000
_cell.length_c   1.000
_cell.angle_alpha   90.00
_cell.angle_beta   90.00
_cell.angle_gamma   90.00
#
_symmetry.space_group_name_H-M   'P 1'
#
loop_
_entity.id
_entity.type
_entity.pdbx_description
1 polymer ?
#
loop_
_entity_poly.entity_id
_entity_poly.type
_entity_poly.pdbx_seq_one_letter_code
_entity_poly.pdbx_strand_id
1 'polypeptide(L)' 'MKHFDLGSILIIMITFVLFVAALFFTGFTHDLLLEAGVFLVSVKLIIMAYKNSISNEKIELELKEIKELIVQNKDRI' A
#
# COMPACT_ATOMS: atom_id res chain seq x y z
N MET A 1 -7.50 -0.72 -11.46
CA MET A 1 -6.95 -2.04 -11.03
C MET A 1 -5.45 -2.16 -11.33
N LYS A 2 -4.65 -1.13 -11.03
CA LYS A 2 -3.19 -1.09 -11.34
C LYS A 2 -2.36 -0.61 -10.15
N HIS A 3 -2.85 -0.86 -8.93
CA HIS A 3 -2.31 -0.30 -7.68
C HIS A 3 -1.83 -1.34 -6.69
N PHE A 4 -1.97 -2.63 -7.01
CA PHE A 4 -1.13 -3.66 -6.41
C PHE A 4 0.10 -3.79 -7.30
N ASP A 5 1.14 -3.04 -6.96
CA ASP A 5 2.44 -3.22 -7.59
C ASP A 5 2.86 -4.68 -7.38
N LEU A 6 3.26 -5.35 -8.47
CA LEU A 6 3.76 -6.73 -8.42
C LEU A 6 4.88 -6.87 -7.39
N GLY A 7 5.66 -5.81 -7.18
CA GLY A 7 6.67 -5.75 -6.13
C GLY A 7 6.09 -5.84 -4.72
N SER A 8 4.96 -5.18 -4.44
CA SER A 8 4.29 -5.27 -3.13
C SER A 8 3.75 -6.67 -2.86
N ILE A 9 3.15 -7.32 -3.86
CA ILE A 9 2.70 -8.72 -3.75
C ILE A 9 3.89 -9.66 -3.51
N LEU A 10 4.99 -9.46 -4.25
CA LEU A 10 6.19 -10.27 -4.10
C LEU A 10 6.77 -10.15 -2.69
N ILE A 11 6.87 -8.92 -2.15
CA ILE A 11 7.38 -8.67 -0.79
C ILE A 11 6.45 -9.31 0.24
N ILE A 12 5.14 -9.21 0.10
CA ILE A 12 4.17 -9.88 1.00
C ILE A 12 4.41 -11.38 1.02
N MET A 13 4.52 -12.00 -0.16
CA MET A 13 4.68 -13.43 -0.29
C MET A 13 6.02 -13.91 0.29
N ILE A 14 7.11 -13.20 0.02
CA ILE A 14 8.43 -13.53 0.59
C ILE A 14 8.40 -13.39 2.12
N THR A 15 7.86 -12.30 2.64
CA THR A 15 7.74 -12.07 4.09
C THR A 15 6.86 -13.13 4.76
N PHE A 16 5.77 -13.55 4.10
CA PHE A 16 4.91 -14.63 4.60
C PHE A 16 5.62 -15.99 4.60
N VAL A 17 6.35 -16.33 3.54
CA VAL A 17 7.11 -17.58 3.47
C VAL A 17 8.21 -17.61 4.53
N LEU A 18 8.94 -16.50 4.72
CA LEU A 18 9.96 -16.38 5.76
C LEU A 18 9.36 -16.45 7.18
N PHE A 19 8.19 -15.84 7.40
CA PHE A 19 7.45 -15.94 8.66
C PHE A 19 7.07 -17.39 8.97
N VAL A 20 6.47 -18.09 8.00
CA VAL A 20 6.11 -19.51 8.15
C VAL A 20 7.36 -20.36 8.42
N ALA A 21 8.45 -20.13 7.68
CA ALA A 21 9.71 -20.82 7.91
C ALA A 21 10.24 -20.58 9.33
N ALA A 22 10.25 -19.33 9.81
CA ALA A 22 10.68 -18.99 11.17
C ALA A 22 9.91 -19.79 12.22
N LEU A 23 8.57 -19.83 12.14
CA LEU A 23 7.73 -20.59 13.07
C LEU A 23 8.10 -22.08 13.19
N PHE A 24 8.55 -22.69 12.09
CA PHE A 24 9.00 -24.09 12.07
C PHE A 24 10.43 -24.28 12.55
N PHE A 25 11.32 -23.30 12.35
CA PHE A 25 12.74 -23.41 12.73
C PHE A 25 13.04 -22.95 14.17
N THR A 26 12.39 -21.89 14.68
CA THR A 26 12.62 -21.35 16.03
C THR A 26 11.65 -21.93 17.09
N GLY A 27 10.58 -22.58 16.64
CA GLY A 27 9.56 -23.20 17.49
C GLY A 27 8.48 -22.19 17.92
N PHE A 28 7.23 -22.68 18.00
CA PHE A 28 6.00 -21.86 18.14
C PHE A 28 5.95 -20.88 19.32
N THR A 29 6.84 -21.02 20.30
CA THR A 29 6.86 -20.22 21.53
C THR A 29 8.00 -19.20 21.61
N HIS A 30 9.04 -19.32 20.78
CA HIS A 30 10.10 -18.31 20.76
C HIS A 30 9.73 -17.27 19.70
N ASP A 31 9.59 -16.01 20.12
CA ASP A 31 9.41 -14.83 19.26
C ASP A 31 8.16 -14.75 18.35
N LEU A 32 7.18 -15.65 18.48
CA LEU A 32 5.90 -15.61 17.75
C LEU A 32 5.21 -14.24 17.77
N LEU A 33 5.22 -13.55 18.92
CA LEU A 33 4.63 -12.20 19.04
C LEU A 33 5.44 -11.14 18.29
N LEU A 34 6.76 -11.26 18.27
CA LEU A 34 7.67 -10.37 17.55
C LEU A 34 7.47 -10.54 16.04
N GLU A 35 7.42 -11.78 15.58
CA GLU A 35 7.28 -12.15 14.18
C GLU A 35 5.87 -11.82 13.65
N ALA A 36 4.82 -12.06 14.45
CA ALA A 36 3.45 -11.63 14.14
C ALA A 36 3.34 -10.09 14.11
N GLY A 37 4.07 -9.38 14.96
CA GLY A 37 4.18 -7.92 14.94
C GLY A 37 4.77 -7.39 13.64
N VAL A 38 5.86 -7.99 13.16
CA VAL A 38 6.50 -7.63 11.88
C VAL A 38 5.58 -7.91 10.69
N PHE A 39 4.87 -9.04 10.70
CA PHE A 39 3.86 -9.36 9.69
C PHE A 39 2.71 -8.34 9.68
N LEU A 40 2.19 -7.98 10.86
CA LEU A 40 1.08 -7.03 11.00
C LEU A 40 1.47 -5.61 10.59
N VAL A 41 2.71 -5.19 10.87
CA VAL A 41 3.27 -3.93 10.35
C VAL A 41 3.32 -3.94 8.83
N SER A 42 3.74 -5.06 8.22
CA SER A 42 3.77 -5.20 6.76
C SER A 42 2.37 -5.03 6.17
N VAL A 43 1.38 -5.79 6.67
CA VAL A 43 -0.04 -5.68 6.26
C VAL A 43 -0.56 -4.24 6.40
N LYS A 44 -0.27 -3.57 7.52
CA LYS A 44 -0.65 -2.16 7.75
C LYS A 44 -0.06 -1.23 6.70
N LEU A 45 1.22 -1.39 6.36
CA LEU A 45 1.88 -0.56 5.35
C LEU A 45 1.28 -0.75 3.96
N ILE A 46 0.90 -1.98 3.61
CA ILE A 46 0.24 -2.28 2.32
C ILE A 46 -1.15 -1.63 2.25
N ILE A 47 -1.95 -1.77 3.32
CA ILE A 47 -3.27 -1.13 3.39
C ILE A 47 -3.14 0.40 3.33
N MET A 48 -2.12 0.97 3.99
CA MET A 48 -1.84 2.39 3.96
C MET A 48 -1.47 2.86 2.55
N ALA A 49 -0.57 2.14 1.85
CA ALA A 49 -0.18 2.46 0.48
C ALA A 49 -1.39 2.40 -0.47
N TYR A 50 -2.26 1.40 -0.35
CA TYR A 50 -3.49 1.30 -1.13
C TYR A 50 -4.42 2.49 -0.87
N LYS A 51 -4.69 2.82 0.40
CA LYS A 51 -5.53 3.98 0.76
C LYS A 51 -4.95 5.28 0.21
N ASN A 52 -3.63 5.44 0.28
CA ASN A 52 -2.96 6.62 -0.23
C ASN A 52 -3.09 6.73 -1.76
N SER A 53 -2.97 5.62 -2.48
CA SER A 53 -3.18 5.57 -3.93
C SER A 53 -4.59 6.02 -4.32
N ILE A 54 -5.64 5.53 -3.64
CA ILE A 54 -7.02 5.97 -3.89
C ILE A 54 -7.21 7.46 -3.59
N SER A 55 -6.62 7.94 -2.50
CA SER A 55 -6.68 9.37 -2.16
C SER A 55 -5.97 10.22 -3.20
N ASN A 56 -4.83 9.76 -3.73
CA ASN A 56 -4.07 10.49 -4.73
C ASN A 56 -4.79 10.54 -6.08
N GLU A 57 -5.45 9.46 -6.49
CA GLU A 57 -6.30 9.44 -7.70
C GLU A 57 -7.44 10.47 -7.59
N LYS A 58 -8.06 10.59 -6.42
CA LYS A 58 -9.08 11.61 -6.18
C LYS A 58 -8.52 13.03 -6.27
N ILE A 59 -7.36 13.28 -5.66
CA ILE A 59 -6.69 14.58 -5.72
C ILE A 59 -6.32 14.94 -7.17
N GLU A 60 -5.82 13.98 -7.94
CA GLU A 60 -5.46 14.20 -9.35
C GLU A 60 -6.68 14.57 -10.20
N LEU A 61 -7.83 13.96 -9.93
CA LEU A 61 -9.08 14.27 -10.60
C LEU A 61 -9.58 15.67 -10.24
N GLU A 62 -9.57 16.05 -8.96
CA GLU A 62 -9.92 17.40 -8.51
C GLU A 62 -8.97 18.47 -9.10
N LEU A 63 -7.67 18.19 -9.17
CA LEU A 63 -6.69 19.09 -9.80
C LEU A 63 -6.96 19.26 -11.30
N LYS A 64 -7.35 18.20 -11.98
CA LYS A 64 -7.72 18.25 -13.41
C LYS A 64 -8.95 19.12 -13.62
N GLU A 65 -9.98 18.95 -12.79
CA GLU A 65 -11.20 19.76 -12.84
C GLU A 65 -10.90 21.25 -12.62
N ILE A 66 -10.09 21.58 -11.60
CA ILE A 66 -9.65 22.96 -11.33
C ILE A 66 -8.89 23.54 -12.54
N LYS A 67 -7.99 22.76 -13.14
CA LYS A 67 -7.23 23.19 -14.31
C LYS A 67 -8.13 23.48 -15.52
N GLU A 68 -9.14 22.65 -15.76
CA GLU A 68 -10.11 22.85 -16.84
C GLU A 68 -10.97 24.11 -16.61
N LEU A 69 -11.40 24.36 -15.37
CA LEU A 69 -12.15 25.56 -15.01
C LEU A 69 -11.32 26.84 -15.20
N ILE A 70 -10.03 26.82 -14.86
CA ILE A 70 -9.12 27.95 -15.07
C ILE A 70 -8.95 28.24 -16.57
N VAL A 71 -8.79 27.19 -17.40
CA VAL A 71 -8.67 27.35 -18.85
C VAL A 71 -9.95 27.94 -19.45
N GLN A 72 -11.13 27.40 -19.10
CA GLN A 72 -12.41 27.96 -19.55
C GLN A 72 -12.61 29.42 -19.12
N ASN A 73 -12.16 29.80 -17.93
CA ASN A 73 -12.28 31.19 -17.47
C ASN A 73 -11.36 32.12 -18.27
N LYS A 74 -10.13 31.67 -18.59
CA LYS A 74 -9.18 32.42 -19.41
C LYS A 74 -9.70 32.66 -20.83
N ASP A 75 -10.38 31.69 -21.43
CA ASP A 75 -10.95 31.81 -22.79
C ASP A 75 -12.20 32.71 -22.85
N ARG A 76 -12.75 33.11 -21.69
CA ARG A 76 -13.92 33.99 -21.56
C ARG A 76 -13.59 35.47 -21.36
N ILE A 77 -12.32 35.82 -21.18
CA ILE A 77 -11.81 37.19 -20.97
C ILE A 77 -11.10 37.65 -22.24
#